data_AF-A0A3N5E5K7-F1
#
_entry.id   AF-A0A3N5E5K7-F1
#
_cell.length_a   1.000
_cell.length_b   1.000
_cell.length_c   1.000
_cell.angle_alpha   90.00
_cell.angle_beta   90.00
_cell.angle_gamma   90.00
#
_symmetry.space_group_name_H-M   'P 1'
#
loop_
_entity.id
_entity.type
_entity.pdbx_description
1 polymer ?
#
loop_
_entity_poly.entity_id
_entity_poly.type
_entity_poly.pdbx_seq_one_letter_code
_entity_poly.pdbx_strand_id
1 'polypeptide(L)' 'YRVEEAKRRLLDPQTRHHKILAVGFEVGFRSKAAFNRIFKLKTGVTPSEFRARATGGGQAGQTAAPPPD' A
#
# COMPACT_ATOMS: atom_id res chain seq x y z
N TYR A 1 -0.76 9.08 -11.40
CA TYR A 1 -0.23 7.87 -12.09
C TYR A 1 0.27 6.76 -11.16
N ARG A 2 1.49 6.82 -10.58
CA ARG A 2 2.07 5.65 -9.84
C ARG A 2 1.21 5.14 -8.67
N VAL A 3 0.67 6.05 -7.85
CA VAL A 3 -0.20 5.67 -6.72
C VAL A 3 -1.57 5.15 -7.18
N GLU A 4 -2.10 5.66 -8.29
CA GLU A 4 -3.38 5.20 -8.82
C GLU A 4 -3.28 3.78 -9.38
N GLU A 5 -2.20 3.48 -10.10
CA GLU A 5 -1.90 2.12 -10.53
C GLU A 5 -1.73 1.18 -9.32
N ALA A 6 -1.02 1.63 -8.29
CA ALA A 6 -0.88 0.87 -7.07
C ALA A 6 -2.24 0.63 -6.38
N LYS A 7 -3.17 1.59 -6.38
CA LYS A 7 -4.53 1.39 -5.87
C LYS A 7 -5.27 0.31 -6.65
N ARG A 8 -5.25 0.38 -7.99
CA ARG A 8 -5.90 -0.62 -8.86
C ARG A 8 -5.35 -2.01 -8.59
N ARG A 9 -4.02 -2.13 -8.55
CA ARG A 9 -3.36 -3.40 -8.23
C ARG A 9 -3.69 -3.87 -6.83
N LEU A 10 -3.77 -3.01 -5.82
CA LEU A 10 -4.12 -3.43 -4.45
C LEU A 10 -5.58 -3.86 -4.28
N LEU A 11 -6.48 -3.43 -5.17
CA LEU A 11 -7.88 -3.84 -5.23
C LEU A 11 -8.07 -5.12 -6.04
N ASP A 12 -7.06 -5.50 -6.83
CA ASP A 12 -7.11 -6.66 -7.69
C ASP A 12 -7.04 -7.96 -6.86
N PRO A 13 -7.99 -8.89 -7.03
CA PRO A 13 -8.00 -10.14 -6.27
C PRO A 13 -6.85 -11.08 -6.64
N GLN A 14 -6.25 -10.95 -7.83
CA GLN A 14 -5.09 -11.76 -8.25
C GLN A 14 -3.81 -11.35 -7.51
N THR A 15 -3.69 -10.07 -7.16
CA THR A 15 -2.55 -9.56 -6.39
C THR A 15 -2.73 -9.74 -4.88
N ARG A 16 -3.84 -10.37 -4.44
CA ARG A 16 -4.11 -10.61 -3.03
C ARG A 16 -2.99 -11.43 -2.35
N HIS A 17 -2.37 -12.32 -3.11
CA HIS A 17 -1.17 -13.08 -2.71
C HIS A 17 0.14 -12.32 -2.93
N HIS A 18 0.12 -11.26 -3.76
CA HIS A 18 1.29 -10.44 -3.99
C HIS A 18 1.58 -9.55 -2.78
N LYS A 19 2.86 -9.40 -2.49
CA LYS A 19 3.32 -8.49 -1.43
C LYS A 19 3.03 -7.05 -1.87
N ILE A 20 2.46 -6.25 -0.97
CA ILE A 20 2.23 -4.81 -1.15
C ILE A 20 3.51 -4.08 -1.63
N LEU A 21 4.66 -4.55 -1.15
CA LEU A 21 6.00 -4.15 -1.59
C LEU A 21 6.22 -4.34 -3.10
N ALA A 22 5.85 -5.48 -3.65
CA ALA A 22 6.02 -5.79 -5.06
C ALA A 22 5.26 -4.79 -5.93
N VAL A 23 4.00 -4.50 -5.58
CA VAL A 23 3.19 -3.47 -6.25
C VAL A 23 3.89 -2.11 -6.21
N GLY A 24 4.50 -1.74 -5.09
CA GLY A 24 5.30 -0.53 -4.96
C GLY A 24 6.50 -0.50 -5.93
N PHE A 25 7.24 -1.61 -6.03
CA PHE A 25 8.38 -1.69 -6.96
C PHE A 25 7.93 -1.62 -8.43
N GLU A 26 6.84 -2.29 -8.78
CA GLU A 26 6.32 -2.31 -10.16
C GLU A 26 5.86 -0.94 -10.66
N VAL A 27 5.29 -0.12 -9.77
CA VAL A 27 4.92 1.27 -10.14
C VAL A 27 6.10 2.25 -10.03
N GLY A 28 7.30 1.78 -9.70
CA GLY A 28 8.53 2.57 -9.71
C GLY A 28 8.95 3.17 -8.37
N PHE A 29 8.53 2.61 -7.23
CA PHE A 29 9.08 2.98 -5.92
C PHE A 29 10.36 2.19 -5.63
N ARG A 30 11.37 2.88 -5.10
CA ARG A 30 12.67 2.28 -4.76
C ARG A 30 12.67 1.54 -3.42
N SER A 31 11.70 1.78 -2.54
CA SER A 31 11.67 1.19 -1.20
C SER A 31 10.28 1.22 -0.56
N LYS A 32 10.04 0.30 0.40
CA LYS A 32 8.82 0.22 1.21
C LYS A 32 8.45 1.55 1.87
N ALA A 33 9.43 2.19 2.50
CA ALA A 33 9.21 3.40 3.29
C ALA A 33 8.73 4.56 2.40
N ALA A 34 9.40 4.76 1.25
CA ALA A 34 9.00 5.75 0.26
C ALA A 34 7.59 5.47 -0.29
N PHE A 35 7.30 4.19 -0.60
CA PHE A 35 5.99 3.78 -1.06
C PHE A 35 4.90 4.06 -0.02
N ASN A 36 5.06 3.57 1.21
CA ASN A 36 4.08 3.73 2.28
C ASN A 36 3.80 5.22 2.57
N ARG A 37 4.84 6.06 2.62
CA ARG A 37 4.70 7.50 2.87
C ARG A 37 3.93 8.19 1.74
N ILE A 38 4.36 7.99 0.49
CA ILE A 38 3.72 8.64 -0.68
C ILE A 38 2.30 8.11 -0.89
N PHE A 39 2.09 6.81 -0.71
CA PHE A 39 0.77 6.21 -0.82
C PHE A 39 -0.18 6.83 0.22
N LYS A 40 0.20 6.85 1.51
CA LYS A 40 -0.59 7.47 2.57
C LYS A 40 -0.86 8.96 2.33
N LEU A 41 0.13 9.72 1.86
CA LEU A 41 -0.06 11.14 1.50
C LEU A 41 -1.09 11.34 0.38
N LYS A 42 -1.18 10.39 -0.56
CA LYS A 42 -2.08 10.48 -1.72
C LYS A 42 -3.44 9.83 -1.50
N THR A 43 -3.57 8.89 -0.56
CA THR A 43 -4.81 8.13 -0.31
C THR A 43 -5.42 8.40 1.06
N GLY A 44 -4.66 9.01 1.97
CA GLY A 44 -4.99 9.17 3.39
C GLY A 44 -4.69 7.95 4.26
N VAL A 45 -4.47 6.77 3.68
CA VAL A 45 -4.34 5.49 4.40
C VAL A 45 -3.12 4.69 3.93
N THR A 46 -2.64 3.76 4.76
CA THR A 46 -1.54 2.89 4.34
C THR A 46 -2.02 1.90 3.26
N PRO A 47 -1.14 1.44 2.35
CA PRO A 47 -1.53 0.48 1.30
C PRO A 47 -2.01 -0.85 1.89
N SER A 48 -1.53 -1.23 3.07
CA SER A 48 -2.01 -2.41 3.81
C SER A 48 -3.43 -2.23 4.29
N GLU A 49 -3.76 -1.05 4.81
CA GLU A 49 -5.11 -0.73 5.27
C GLU A 49 -6.08 -0.57 4.10
N PHE A 50 -5.63 0.03 3.00
CA PHE A 50 -6.40 0.11 1.76
C PHE A 50 -6.78 -1.29 1.23
N ARG A 51 -5.82 -2.22 1.20
CA ARG A 51 -6.07 -3.62 0.84
C ARG A 51 -6.97 -4.33 1.83
N ALA A 52 -6.76 -4.15 3.13
CA ALA A 52 -7.59 -4.76 4.17
C ALA A 52 -9.06 -4.32 4.06
N ARG A 53 -9.32 -3.03 3.83
CA ARG A 53 -10.66 -2.49 3.57
C ARG A 53 -11.30 -3.11 2.32
N ALA A 54 -10.52 -3.37 1.28
CA ALA A 54 -11.00 -4.00 0.05
C ALA A 54 -11.32 -5.50 0.22
N THR A 55 -10.66 -6.17 1.17
CA THR A 55 -10.69 -7.63 1.28
C THR A 55 -11.49 -8.15 2.48
N GLY A 56 -11.97 -7.27 3.38
CA GLY A 56 -12.86 -7.64 4.48
C GLY A 56 -12.30 -8.64 5.50
N GLY A 57 -10.96 -8.76 5.61
CA GLY A 57 -10.31 -9.72 6.50
C GLY A 57 -9.24 -9.06 7.36
N GLY A 58 -9.55 -8.87 8.64
CA GLY A 58 -8.68 -8.24 9.62
C GLY A 58 -7.39 -9.01 9.85
N GLN A 59 -6.26 -8.38 9.53
CA GLN A 59 -5.01 -8.53 10.25
C GLN A 59 -4.35 -7.14 10.30
N ALA A 60 -4.77 -6.37 11.31
CA ALA A 60 -4.13 -5.15 11.74
C ALA A 60 -2.94 -5.53 12.64
N GLY A 61 -1.75 -5.09 12.25
CA GLY A 61 -0.55 -5.32 13.04
C GLY A 61 0.62 -5.69 12.16
N GLN A 62 1.39 -4.69 11.74
CA GLN A 62 2.85 -4.69 11.81
C GLN A 62 3.40 -3.41 11.14
N THR A 63 3.79 -2.51 12.04
CA THR A 63 4.84 -1.48 11.96
C THR A 63 4.62 -0.16 11.19
N ALA A 64 4.66 0.89 12.02
CA ALA A 64 5.41 2.14 11.87
C ALA A 64 4.75 3.28 11.09
N ALA A 65 4.05 4.13 11.84
CA ALA A 65 4.30 5.56 11.71
C ALA A 65 5.77 5.84 12.03
N PRO A 66 6.41 6.75 11.29
CA PRO A 66 6.92 7.91 12.00
C PRO A 66 5.98 9.10 11.76
N PRO A 67 5.69 9.90 12.80
CA PRO A 67 5.11 11.23 12.62
C PRO A 67 6.07 12.11 11.79
N PRO A 68 5.58 13.11 11.04
CA PRO A 68 6.40 14.28 10.75
C PRO A 68 6.68 14.99 12.08
N ASP A 69 7.88 15.58 12.22
CA ASP A 69 8.29 16.41 13.36
C ASP A 69 7.18 17.36 13.84
#